data_AF-A0A3C0IVX9-F1
#
_entry.id   AF-A0A3C0IVX9-F1
#
_cell.length_a   1.000
_cell.length_b   1.000
_cell.length_c   1.000
_cell.angle_alpha   90.00
_cell.angle_beta   90.00
_cell.angle_gamma   90.00
#
_symmetry.space_group_name_H-M   'P 1'
#
loop_
_entity.id
_entity.type
_entity.pdbx_description
1 polymer ?
#
loop_
_entity_poly.entity_id
_entity_poly.type
_entity_poly.pdbx_seq_one_letter_code
_entity_poly.pdbx_strand_id
1 'polypeptide(L)' 'DVSLSRPPKGYEADNPAIAFLKLKSFIASAPITDATLTGKTMIPTTIAHFEALQPLIAFLNQGLVEVA' A
#
# COMPACT_ATOMS: atom_id res chain seq x y z
N ASP A 1 -11.79 10.49 -3.69
CA ASP A 1 -10.99 11.28 -2.73
C ASP A 1 -9.55 10.77 -2.51
N VAL A 2 -9.23 9.53 -2.91
CA VAL A 2 -7.92 8.86 -2.68
C VAL A 2 -6.77 9.30 -3.61
N SER A 3 -7.06 10.05 -4.67
CA SER A 3 -6.06 10.50 -5.65
C SER A 3 -6.20 11.98 -6.02
N LEU A 4 -5.10 12.59 -6.44
CA LEU A 4 -5.05 13.96 -6.97
C LEU A 4 -5.69 14.02 -8.36
N SER A 5 -6.30 15.14 -8.72
CA SER A 5 -6.84 15.35 -10.07
C SER A 5 -5.73 15.69 -11.08
N ARG A 6 -4.77 16.53 -10.68
CA ARG A 6 -3.62 16.96 -11.48
C ARG A 6 -2.32 16.25 -11.06
N PRO A 7 -1.31 16.15 -11.94
CA PRO A 7 0.04 15.72 -11.56
C PRO A 7 0.58 16.52 -10.36
N PRO A 8 1.32 15.88 -9.44
CA PRO A 8 2.07 16.60 -8.42
C PRO A 8 3.10 17.54 -9.05
N LYS A 9 3.49 18.60 -8.33
CA LYS A 9 4.51 19.54 -8.79
C LYS A 9 5.82 18.79 -9.09
N GLY A 10 6.40 19.04 -10.27
CA GLY A 10 7.66 18.42 -10.70
C GLY A 10 7.52 17.12 -11.49
N TYR A 11 6.30 16.67 -11.78
CA TYR A 11 6.06 15.48 -12.61
C TYR A 11 5.16 15.82 -13.81
N GLU A 12 5.61 15.43 -15.00
CA GLU A 12 4.84 15.53 -16.23
C GLU A 12 3.73 14.48 -16.29
N ALA A 13 2.68 14.76 -17.08
CA ALA A 13 1.52 13.89 -17.20
C ALA A 13 1.83 12.55 -17.91
N ASP A 14 2.90 12.49 -18.69
CA ASP A 14 3.38 11.30 -19.41
C ASP A 14 4.37 10.47 -18.59
N ASN A 15 4.68 10.88 -17.35
CA ASN A 15 5.55 10.10 -16.47
C ASN A 15 4.96 8.68 -16.29
N PRO A 16 5.76 7.62 -16.51
CA PRO A 16 5.26 6.24 -16.47
C PRO A 16 4.69 5.82 -15.10
N ALA A 17 5.07 6.52 -14.03
CA ALA A 17 4.59 6.28 -12.67
C ALA A 17 3.48 7.26 -12.23
N ILE A 18 2.94 8.11 -13.11
CA ILE A 18 2.05 9.22 -12.73
C ILE A 18 0.79 8.75 -11.98
N ALA A 19 0.27 7.56 -12.31
CA ALA A 19 -0.88 6.97 -11.63
C ALA A 19 -0.60 6.74 -10.14
N PHE A 20 0.61 6.29 -9.79
CA PHE A 20 1.03 6.05 -8.42
C PHE A 20 1.38 7.35 -7.69
N LEU A 21 2.08 8.27 -8.36
CA LEU A 21 2.46 9.57 -7.79
C LEU A 21 1.25 10.43 -7.40
N LYS A 22 0.09 10.21 -8.00
CA LYS A 22 -1.16 10.91 -7.68
C LYS A 22 -1.89 10.32 -6.47
N LEU A 23 -1.51 9.14 -5.96
CA LEU A 23 -2.16 8.55 -4.79
C LEU A 23 -1.82 9.37 -3.54
N LYS A 24 -2.84 9.61 -2.70
CA LYS A 24 -2.68 10.36 -1.43
C LYS A 24 -2.48 9.45 -0.22
N SER A 25 -2.65 8.14 -0.39
CA SER A 25 -2.61 7.17 0.70
C SER A 25 -2.15 5.82 0.19
N PHE A 26 -1.40 5.10 1.03
CA PHE A 26 -0.99 3.72 0.80
C PHE A 26 -1.68 2.84 1.84
N ILE A 27 -2.83 2.27 1.47
CA ILE A 27 -3.68 1.47 2.38
C ILE A 27 -3.95 0.12 1.72
N ALA A 28 -3.73 -0.96 2.47
CA ALA A 28 -4.18 -2.29 2.11
C ALA A 28 -5.27 -2.72 3.09
N SER A 29 -6.36 -3.27 2.58
CA SER A 29 -7.45 -3.83 3.38
C SER A 29 -7.84 -5.18 2.82
N ALA A 30 -8.17 -6.11 3.72
CA ALA A 30 -8.70 -7.42 3.39
C ALA A 30 -10.00 -7.64 4.17
N PRO A 31 -11.10 -8.03 3.52
CA PRO A 31 -12.32 -8.37 4.23
C PRO A 31 -12.09 -9.62 5.09
N ILE A 32 -12.68 -9.63 6.28
CA ILE A 32 -12.64 -10.78 7.20
C ILE A 32 -14.08 -11.19 7.45
N THR A 33 -14.36 -12.49 7.32
CA THR A 33 -15.69 -13.05 7.63
C THR A 33 -15.78 -13.42 9.11
N ASP A 34 -16.99 -13.46 9.67
CA ASP A 34 -17.21 -13.89 11.06
C ASP A 34 -16.67 -15.30 11.34
N ALA A 35 -16.79 -16.19 10.35
CA ALA A 35 -16.24 -17.55 10.43
C ALA A 35 -14.71 -17.55 10.51
N THR A 36 -14.04 -16.68 9.75
CA THR A 36 -12.60 -16.50 9.84
C THR A 36 -12.20 -15.86 11.16
N LEU A 37 -12.94 -14.84 11.62
CA LEU A 37 -12.65 -14.08 12.84
C LEU A 37 -12.73 -14.94 14.10
N THR A 38 -13.72 -15.83 14.17
CA THR A 38 -13.94 -16.74 15.31
C THR A 38 -13.27 -18.11 15.12
N GLY A 39 -12.72 -18.37 13.93
CA GLY A 39 -12.14 -19.64 13.53
C GLY A 39 -10.64 -19.74 13.82
N LYS A 40 -10.14 -20.98 13.80
CA LYS A 40 -8.71 -21.29 14.02
C LYS A 40 -7.80 -20.73 12.92
N THR A 41 -8.36 -20.35 11.77
CA THR A 41 -7.62 -19.80 10.63
C THR A 41 -7.35 -18.30 10.74
N MET A 42 -7.91 -17.60 11.73
CA MET A 42 -7.72 -16.15 11.92
C MET A 42 -6.25 -15.75 11.89
N ILE A 43 -5.44 -16.39 12.76
CA ILE A 43 -4.02 -16.09 12.92
C ILE A 43 -3.22 -16.37 11.64
N PRO A 44 -3.26 -17.58 11.05
CA PRO A 44 -2.49 -17.85 9.83
C PRO A 44 -2.93 -16.99 8.63
N THR A 45 -4.22 -16.68 8.48
CA THR A 45 -4.70 -15.75 7.45
C THR A 45 -4.13 -14.34 7.66
N THR A 46 -4.11 -13.87 8.90
CA THR A 46 -3.55 -12.55 9.24
C THR A 46 -2.07 -12.48 8.92
N ILE A 47 -1.30 -13.50 9.30
CA ILE A 47 0.14 -13.59 9.00
C ILE A 47 0.36 -13.54 7.48
N ALA A 48 -0.36 -14.36 6.71
CA ALA A 48 -0.24 -14.39 5.26
C ALA A 48 -0.54 -13.03 4.60
N HIS A 49 -1.55 -12.29 5.08
CA HIS A 49 -1.84 -10.95 4.60
C HIS A 49 -0.71 -9.95 4.88
N PHE A 50 -0.12 -10.00 6.08
CA PHE A 50 1.00 -9.11 6.43
C PHE A 50 2.30 -9.49 5.73
N GLU A 51 2.57 -10.78 5.52
CA GLU A 51 3.68 -11.26 4.70
C GLU A 51 3.57 -10.75 3.26
N ALA A 52 2.37 -10.78 2.68
CA ALA A 52 2.13 -10.24 1.35
C ALA A 52 2.31 -8.70 1.28
N LEU A 53 2.02 -8.00 2.38
CA LEU A 53 2.17 -6.54 2.47
C LEU A 53 3.61 -6.09 2.75
N GLN A 54 4.41 -6.93 3.41
CA GLN A 54 5.75 -6.57 3.86
C GLN A 54 6.66 -6.01 2.75
N PRO A 55 6.70 -6.56 1.53
CA PRO A 55 7.58 -6.03 0.48
C PRO A 55 7.24 -4.60 0.07
N LEU A 56 5.95 -4.24 0.09
CA LEU A 56 5.50 -2.87 -0.19
C LEU A 56 5.98 -1.91 0.90
N ILE A 57 5.90 -2.31 2.17
CA ILE A 57 6.40 -1.52 3.30
C ILE A 57 7.91 -1.31 3.16
N ALA A 58 8.65 -2.37 2.82
CA ALA A 58 10.10 -2.28 2.60
C ALA A 58 10.44 -1.31 1.47
N PHE A 59 9.71 -1.36 0.34
CA PHE A 59 9.87 -0.43 -0.77
C PHE A 59 9.59 1.02 -0.36
N LEU A 60 8.47 1.30 0.31
CA LEU A 60 8.12 2.65 0.73
C LEU A 60 9.14 3.24 1.72
N ASN A 61 9.66 2.40 2.62
CA ASN A 61 10.67 2.82 3.59
C ASN A 61 12.01 3.20 2.94
N GLN A 62 12.32 2.73 1.72
CA GLN A 62 13.54 3.16 1.00
C GLN A 62 13.53 4.67 0.73
N GLY A 63 12.34 5.27 0.53
CA GLY A 63 12.22 6.72 0.33
C GLY A 63 12.37 7.56 1.61
N LEU A 64 12.41 6.92 2.79
CA LEU A 64 12.60 7.58 4.09
C LEU A 64 14.05 7.56 4.56
N VAL A 65 14.85 6.62 4.05
CA VAL A 65 16.29 6.56 4.35
C VAL A 65 16.95 7.66 3.54
N GLU A 66 17.48 8.66 4.24
CA GLU A 66 18.23 9.76 3.65
C GLU A 66 19.39 9.20 2.81
N VAL A 67 19.39 9.50 1.51
CA VAL A 67 20.58 9.29 0.69
C VAL A 67 21.57 10.38 1.10
N ALA A 68 22.52 10.02 1.95
CA ALA A 68 23.70 10.84 2.24
C ALA A 68 24.53 11.07 0.97
#